data_AF-A0A920Q9C1-F1
#
_entry.id   AF-A0A920Q9C1-F1
#
_cell.length_a   1.000
_cell.length_b   1.000
_cell.length_c   1.000
_cell.angle_alpha   90.00
_cell.angle_beta   90.00
_cell.angle_gamma   90.00
#
_symmetry.space_group_name_H-M   'P 1'
#
loop_
_entity.id
_entity.type
_entity.pdbx_description
1 polymer ?
#
loop_
_entity_poly.entity_id
_entity_poly.type
_entity_poly.pdbx_seq_one_letter_code
_entity_poly.pdbx_strand_id
1 'polypeptide(L)'
;MDFLSDQFSVQKINFLGQSIIQPTNDNLNLMLNATEHLSGNEALMSIRSRGRFSRPFTRLIVMQQQAQMRYQEEERQLLSQLDEVQQRLNNLLESAGEKGQKEVILPKEVQQEIEQFREEELQTRRKLREVRKILRQDIEQLGQGLLLLNMLLVPLIVGIIGVVVYRYRTQKRRKTIR
;
A
#
# COMPACT_ATOMS: atom_id res chain seq x y z
N MET A 1 11.59 23.58 22.28
CA MET A 1 11.08 22.20 22.14
C MET A 1 9.62 22.32 21.83
N ASP A 2 9.30 22.24 20.55
CA ASP A 2 7.96 22.46 20.03
C ASP A 2 7.25 21.10 19.96
N PHE A 3 6.46 20.80 20.98
CA PHE A 3 5.73 19.52 21.11
C PHE A 3 4.52 19.43 20.16
N LEU A 4 4.20 20.52 19.45
CA LEU A 4 3.01 20.66 18.61
C LEU A 4 3.35 20.85 17.12
N SER A 5 4.60 21.18 16.77
CA SER A 5 5.03 21.37 15.37
C SER A 5 5.32 20.04 14.65
N ASP A 6 4.21 19.37 14.34
CA ASP A 6 3.76 19.03 12.97
C ASP A 6 4.64 18.18 12.02
N GLN A 7 5.88 17.79 12.37
CA GLN A 7 6.71 16.96 11.47
C GLN A 7 6.91 15.50 11.92
N PHE A 8 6.53 15.14 13.15
CA PHE A 8 6.75 13.79 13.72
C PHE A 8 5.50 13.11 14.30
N SER A 9 4.31 13.71 14.13
CA SER A 9 3.04 13.17 14.63
C SER A 9 2.39 12.19 13.65
N VAL A 10 2.78 12.23 12.39
CA VAL A 10 2.24 11.39 11.32
C VAL A 10 3.34 11.03 10.34
N GLN A 11 3.66 9.75 10.21
CA GLN A 11 4.51 9.28 9.13
C GLN A 11 3.61 8.95 7.93
N LYS A 12 3.63 9.82 6.92
CA LYS A 12 2.94 9.58 5.65
C LYS A 12 3.82 8.66 4.82
N ILE A 13 3.46 7.37 4.77
CA ILE A 13 4.10 6.44 3.83
C ILE A 13 3.31 6.56 2.53
N ASN A 14 3.91 7.19 1.52
CA ASN A 14 3.34 7.24 0.18
C ASN A 14 3.61 5.90 -0.51
N PHE A 15 2.56 5.11 -0.73
CA PHE A 15 2.64 3.84 -1.43
C PHE A 15 1.59 3.78 -2.55
N LEU A 16 2.04 3.63 -3.81
CA LEU A 16 1.17 3.53 -5.00
C LEU A 16 0.13 4.68 -5.11
N GLY A 17 0.48 5.90 -4.69
CA GLY A 17 -0.41 7.07 -4.74
C GLY A 17 -1.48 7.10 -3.63
N GLN A 18 -1.49 6.13 -2.72
CA GLN A 18 -2.29 6.17 -1.50
C GLN A 18 -1.37 6.49 -0.31
N SER A 19 -1.67 7.59 0.37
CA SER A 19 -1.00 7.96 1.62
C SER A 19 -1.60 7.12 2.75
N ILE A 20 -0.83 6.15 3.25
CA ILE A 20 -1.21 5.44 4.47
C ILE A 20 -0.75 6.33 5.63
N ILE A 21 -1.73 6.88 6.33
CA ILE A 21 -1.52 7.74 7.49
C ILE A 21 -1.31 6.84 8.70
N GLN A 22 -0.07 6.68 9.13
CA GLN A 22 0.26 6.05 10.41
C GLN A 22 0.53 7.14 11.45
N PRO A 23 -0.35 7.32 12.46
CA PRO A 23 -0.08 8.26 13.55
C PRO A 23 1.09 7.72 14.38
N THR A 24 2.10 8.55 14.61
CA THR A 24 3.35 8.17 15.28
C THR A 24 3.41 8.63 16.74
N ASN A 25 2.52 9.50 17.22
CA ASN A 25 2.51 9.94 18.62
C ASN A 25 1.12 10.26 19.20
N ASP A 26 0.89 9.84 20.44
CA ASP A 26 -0.34 10.05 21.23
C ASP A 26 -0.44 11.44 21.89
N ASN A 27 0.48 12.36 21.60
CA ASN A 27 0.53 13.71 22.21
C ASN A 27 -0.74 14.53 21.92
N LEU A 28 -1.34 14.33 20.74
CA LEU A 28 -2.61 14.96 20.35
C LEU A 28 -3.77 14.50 21.24
N ASN A 29 -3.79 13.19 21.57
CA ASN A 29 -4.75 12.62 22.50
C ASN A 29 -4.51 13.16 23.92
N LEU A 30 -3.25 13.37 24.32
CA LEU A 30 -2.88 13.90 25.63
C LEU A 30 -3.38 15.34 25.83
N MET A 31 -3.21 16.21 24.83
CA MET A 31 -3.71 17.59 24.90
C MET A 31 -5.24 17.65 24.90
N LEU A 32 -5.89 16.85 24.05
CA LEU A 32 -7.36 16.75 24.00
C LEU A 32 -7.92 16.26 25.35
N ASN A 33 -7.30 15.24 25.94
CA ASN A 33 -7.66 14.73 27.26
C ASN A 33 -7.44 15.77 28.36
N ALA A 34 -6.38 16.58 28.29
CA ALA A 34 -6.13 17.65 29.26
C ALA A 34 -7.20 18.75 29.18
N THR A 35 -7.61 19.14 27.98
CA THR A 35 -8.70 20.10 27.76
C THR A 35 -10.05 19.53 28.21
N GLU A 36 -10.32 18.25 27.94
CA GLU A 36 -11.55 17.56 28.37
C GLU A 36 -11.60 17.35 29.90
N HIS A 37 -10.46 17.09 30.54
CA HIS A 37 -10.35 16.98 32.01
C HIS A 37 -10.65 18.32 32.70
N LEU A 38 -10.16 19.43 32.14
CA LEU A 38 -10.46 20.78 32.62
C LEU A 38 -11.93 21.20 32.35
N SER A 39 -12.61 20.52 31.42
CA SER A 39 -14.03 20.71 31.10
C SER A 39 -14.99 19.86 31.98
N GLY A 40 -14.48 19.00 32.85
CA GLY A 40 -15.25 18.37 33.94
C GLY A 40 -16.15 17.18 33.58
N ASN A 41 -15.90 16.46 32.48
CA ASN A 41 -16.73 15.30 32.09
C ASN A 41 -16.00 13.95 32.23
N GLU A 42 -15.87 13.44 33.46
CA GLU A 42 -15.11 12.21 33.80
C GLU A 42 -15.69 10.92 33.22
N ALA A 43 -17.01 10.86 32.97
CA ALA A 43 -17.70 9.61 32.63
C ALA A 43 -17.37 9.06 31.22
N LEU A 44 -16.86 9.90 30.31
CA LEU A 44 -16.54 9.51 28.92
C LEU A 44 -15.05 9.23 28.67
N MET A 45 -14.17 9.48 29.65
CA MET A 45 -12.71 9.31 29.47
C MET A 45 -12.28 7.83 29.50
N SER A 46 -12.94 7.00 30.34
CA SER A 46 -12.59 5.58 30.52
C SER A 46 -12.92 4.69 29.31
N ILE A 47 -13.88 5.11 28.48
CA ILE A 47 -14.30 4.38 27.28
C ILE A 47 -13.38 4.70 26.09
N ARG A 48 -12.84 5.92 26.01
CA ARG A 48 -11.99 6.39 24.89
C ARG A 48 -10.50 6.08 25.09
N SER A 49 -10.02 5.89 26.32
CA SER A 49 -8.61 5.54 26.58
C SER A 49 -8.24 4.10 26.22
N ARG A 50 -9.21 3.26 25.84
CA ARG A 50 -8.95 2.04 25.07
C ARG A 50 -8.56 2.46 23.66
N GLY A 51 -7.33 2.97 23.52
CA GLY A 51 -6.76 3.52 22.30
C GLY A 51 -7.05 2.62 21.11
N ARG A 52 -7.23 3.22 19.93
CA ARG A 52 -7.33 2.50 18.66
C ARG A 52 -6.07 1.66 18.51
N PHE A 53 -6.12 0.41 18.95
CA PHE A 53 -5.09 -0.58 18.68
C PHE A 53 -5.16 -0.91 17.20
N SER A 54 -4.35 -0.19 16.40
CA SER A 54 -3.98 -0.69 15.09
C SER A 54 -3.16 -1.95 15.31
N ARG A 55 -3.74 -3.12 15.04
CA ARG A 55 -3.01 -4.39 14.99
C ARG A 55 -2.76 -4.72 13.52
N PRO A 56 -1.83 -4.02 12.84
CA PRO A 56 -1.53 -4.34 11.46
C PRO A 56 -0.90 -5.73 11.41
N PHE A 57 -1.13 -6.44 10.32
CA PHE A 57 -0.52 -7.75 10.12
C PHE A 57 0.98 -7.57 9.82
N THR A 58 1.84 -7.69 10.85
CA THR A 58 3.29 -7.50 10.72
C THR A 58 3.90 -8.39 9.63
N ARG A 59 3.41 -9.63 9.48
CA ARG A 59 3.82 -10.54 8.40
C ARG A 59 3.51 -9.97 7.01
N LEU A 60 2.35 -9.34 6.82
CA LEU A 60 1.97 -8.71 5.55
C LEU A 60 2.89 -7.53 5.23
N ILE A 61 3.21 -6.70 6.24
CA ILE A 61 4.12 -5.55 6.08
C ILE A 61 5.51 -6.02 5.64
N VAL A 62 6.06 -7.03 6.30
CA VAL A 62 7.37 -7.60 5.94
C VAL A 62 7.35 -8.17 4.51
N MET A 63 6.27 -8.85 4.11
CA MET A 63 6.10 -9.35 2.75
C MET A 63 6.02 -8.23 1.72
N GLN A 64 5.28 -7.15 2.00
CA GLN A 64 5.22 -5.96 1.13
C GLN A 64 6.60 -5.33 0.94
N GLN A 65 7.38 -5.21 2.03
CA GLN A 65 8.75 -4.71 1.96
C GLN A 65 9.64 -5.60 1.10
N GLN A 66 9.55 -6.93 1.25
CA GLN A 66 10.33 -7.88 0.45
C GLN A 66 9.94 -7.84 -1.03
N ALA A 67 8.65 -7.78 -1.35
CA ALA A 67 8.17 -7.65 -2.72
C ALA A 67 8.67 -6.34 -3.34
N GLN A 68 8.59 -5.23 -2.60
CA GLN A 68 9.08 -3.94 -3.08
C GLN A 68 10.58 -3.96 -3.37
N MET A 69 11.40 -4.54 -2.49
CA MET A 69 12.85 -4.62 -2.72
C MET A 69 13.21 -5.36 -4.01
N ARG A 70 12.45 -6.39 -4.39
CA ARG A 70 12.73 -7.19 -5.60
C ARG A 70 12.55 -6.42 -6.90
N TYR A 71 11.57 -5.52 -6.96
CA TYR A 71 11.22 -4.79 -8.19
C TYR A 71 11.63 -3.32 -8.16
N GLN A 72 12.17 -2.83 -7.04
CA GLN A 72 12.60 -1.44 -6.90
C GLN A 72 13.70 -1.06 -7.90
N GLU A 73 14.63 -1.98 -8.16
CA GLU A 73 15.74 -1.73 -9.08
C GLU A 73 15.25 -1.66 -10.54
N GLU A 74 14.37 -2.59 -10.94
CA GLU A 74 13.75 -2.60 -12.26
C GLU A 74 12.87 -1.36 -12.49
N GLU A 75 12.08 -0.96 -11.49
CA GLU A 75 11.29 0.28 -11.55
C GLU A 75 12.20 1.51 -11.70
N ARG A 76 13.30 1.59 -10.95
CA ARG A 76 14.26 2.70 -11.06
C ARG A 76 14.91 2.75 -12.45
N GLN A 77 15.31 1.61 -13.00
CA GLN A 77 15.90 1.53 -14.33
C GLN A 77 14.92 2.00 -15.40
N LEU A 78 13.66 1.54 -15.36
CA LEU A 78 12.64 1.95 -16.31
C LEU A 78 12.25 3.43 -16.17
N LEU A 79 12.23 3.97 -14.95
CA LEU A 79 12.02 5.41 -14.72
C LEU A 79 13.18 6.25 -15.30
N SER A 80 14.42 5.79 -15.12
CA SER A 80 15.60 6.45 -15.70
C SER A 80 15.55 6.45 -17.22
N GLN A 81 15.19 5.31 -17.84
CA GLN A 81 15.03 5.21 -19.30
C GLN A 81 13.94 6.15 -19.82
N LEU A 82 12.81 6.23 -19.09
CA LEU A 82 11.71 7.12 -19.46
C LEU A 82 12.12 8.59 -19.39
N ASP A 83 12.82 9.00 -18.33
CA ASP A 83 13.32 10.37 -18.19
C ASP A 83 14.32 10.73 -19.29
N GLU A 84 15.24 9.81 -19.61
CA GLU A 84 16.21 10.00 -20.68
C GLU A 84 15.53 10.17 -22.06
N VAL A 85 14.55 9.32 -22.40
CA VAL A 85 13.78 9.43 -23.65
C VAL A 85 13.01 10.75 -23.71
N GLN A 86 12.40 11.17 -22.59
CA GLN A 86 11.68 12.45 -22.52
C GLN A 86 12.60 13.65 -22.69
N GLN A 87 13.78 13.63 -22.07
CA GLN A 87 14.79 14.68 -22.23
C GLN A 87 15.27 14.78 -23.68
N ARG A 88 15.58 13.64 -24.31
CA ARG A 88 15.98 13.60 -25.73
C ARG A 88 14.90 14.16 -26.65
N LEU A 89 13.63 13.80 -26.41
CA LEU A 89 12.50 14.33 -27.17
C LEU A 89 12.34 15.84 -27.00
N ASN A 90 12.44 16.34 -25.76
CA ASN A 90 12.34 17.78 -25.48
C ASN A 90 13.48 18.56 -26.16
N ASN A 91 14.72 18.07 -26.06
CA ASN A 91 15.88 18.69 -26.72
C ASN A 91 15.73 18.74 -28.25
N LEU A 92 15.18 17.67 -28.86
CA LEU A 92 14.88 17.63 -30.29
C LEU A 92 13.80 18.64 -30.68
N LEU A 93 12.74 18.77 -29.87
CA LEU A 93 11.66 19.73 -30.10
C LEU A 93 12.13 21.18 -29.94
N GLU A 94 12.98 21.47 -28.95
CA GLU A 94 13.59 22.79 -28.76
C GLU A 94 14.53 23.14 -29.93
N SER A 95 15.41 22.21 -30.31
CA SER A 95 16.33 22.38 -31.45
C SER A 95 15.59 22.56 -32.79
N ALA A 96 14.42 21.94 -32.95
CA ALA A 96 13.55 22.12 -34.11
C ALA A 96 12.79 23.46 -34.07
N GLY A 97 12.45 23.96 -32.87
CA GLY A 97 11.73 25.23 -32.65
C GLY A 97 12.61 26.47 -32.78
N GLU A 98 13.91 26.39 -32.48
CA GLU A 98 14.86 27.50 -32.62
C GLU A 98 15.13 27.91 -34.08
N LYS A 99 14.81 27.06 -35.08
CA LYS A 99 15.01 27.36 -36.51
C LYS A 99 13.98 28.34 -37.11
N GLY A 100 13.20 29.04 -36.29
CA GLY A 100 12.57 30.31 -36.69
C GLY A 100 11.37 30.24 -37.64
N GLN A 101 10.65 29.11 -37.71
CA GLN A 101 9.36 29.07 -38.41
C GLN A 101 8.33 28.29 -37.58
N LYS A 102 7.47 29.03 -36.88
CA LYS A 102 6.39 28.51 -36.02
C LYS A 102 5.33 27.70 -36.75
N GLU A 103 5.31 27.75 -38.07
CA GLU A 103 4.58 26.88 -38.98
C GLU A 103 5.55 26.73 -40.16
N VAL A 104 6.06 25.56 -40.51
CA VAL A 104 5.52 24.73 -41.59
C VAL A 104 6.46 23.52 -41.68
N ILE A 105 5.95 22.33 -41.35
CA ILE A 105 6.48 21.00 -41.68
C ILE A 105 7.87 20.70 -41.08
N LEU A 106 7.88 20.04 -39.91
CA LEU A 106 9.06 19.27 -39.48
C LEU A 106 9.52 18.39 -40.66
N PRO A 107 10.82 18.33 -41.00
CA PRO A 107 11.31 17.42 -42.03
C PRO A 107 10.81 15.99 -41.76
N LYS A 108 10.43 15.25 -42.80
CA LYS A 108 9.85 13.89 -42.64
C LYS A 108 10.75 12.97 -41.82
N GLU A 109 12.07 13.15 -41.89
CA GLU A 109 13.06 12.43 -41.11
C GLU A 109 12.92 12.72 -39.60
N VAL A 110 12.75 13.99 -39.22
CA VAL A 110 12.53 14.41 -37.81
C VAL A 110 11.17 13.92 -37.30
N GLN A 111 10.14 13.90 -38.16
CA GLN A 111 8.83 13.34 -37.78
C GLN A 111 8.90 11.84 -37.48
N GLN A 112 9.64 11.07 -38.29
CA GLN A 112 9.84 9.63 -38.07
C GLN A 112 10.64 9.36 -36.79
N GLU A 113 11.66 10.17 -36.51
CA GLU A 113 12.45 10.06 -35.29
C GLU A 113 11.63 10.37 -34.02
N ILE A 114 10.75 11.39 -34.07
CA ILE A 114 9.79 11.67 -32.99
C ILE A 114 8.81 10.52 -32.79
N GLU A 115 8.35 9.89 -33.88
CA GLU A 115 7.41 8.77 -33.80
C GLU A 115 8.06 7.55 -33.15
N GLN A 116 9.32 7.25 -33.48
CA GLN A 116 10.12 6.22 -32.81
C GLN A 116 10.29 6.51 -31.31
N PHE A 117 10.64 7.73 -30.93
CA PHE A 117 10.76 8.11 -29.52
C PHE A 117 9.44 8.00 -28.75
N ARG A 118 8.32 8.36 -29.37
CA ARG A 118 6.99 8.19 -28.77
C ARG A 118 6.65 6.71 -28.57
N GLU A 119 7.04 5.86 -29.52
CA GLU A 119 6.82 4.43 -29.39
C GLU A 119 7.67 3.82 -28.26
N GLU A 120 8.94 4.22 -28.15
CA GLU A 120 9.83 3.83 -27.04
C GLU A 120 9.29 4.30 -25.68
N GLU A 121 8.78 5.53 -25.59
CA GLU A 121 8.14 6.05 -24.38
C GLU A 121 6.90 5.20 -24.01
N LEU A 122 6.05 4.89 -24.98
CA LEU A 122 4.86 4.05 -24.77
C LEU A 122 5.22 2.65 -24.30
N GLN A 123 6.23 2.03 -24.91
CA GLN A 123 6.72 0.71 -24.51
C GLN A 123 7.28 0.74 -23.08
N THR A 124 8.09 1.74 -22.73
CA THR A 124 8.66 1.90 -21.38
C THR A 124 7.56 2.11 -20.33
N ARG A 125 6.54 2.92 -20.65
CA ARG A 125 5.36 3.11 -19.80
C ARG A 125 4.55 1.83 -19.61
N ARG A 126 4.43 0.99 -20.65
CA ARG A 126 3.76 -0.31 -20.56
C ARG A 126 4.53 -1.25 -19.63
N LYS A 127 5.84 -1.36 -19.79
CA LYS A 127 6.72 -2.14 -18.89
C LYS A 127 6.58 -1.69 -17.43
N LEU A 128 6.61 -0.39 -17.17
CA LEU A 128 6.39 0.15 -15.82
C LEU A 128 5.04 -0.26 -15.22
N ARG A 129 3.96 -0.22 -16.02
CA ARG A 129 2.63 -0.64 -15.56
C ARG A 129 2.58 -2.14 -15.28
N GLU A 130 3.27 -2.95 -16.07
CA GLU A 130 3.34 -4.39 -15.89
C GLU A 130 4.10 -4.78 -14.62
N VAL A 131 5.29 -4.21 -14.40
CA VAL A 131 6.07 -4.39 -13.17
C VAL A 131 5.24 -4.02 -11.94
N ARG A 132 4.54 -2.88 -11.98
CA ARG A 132 3.64 -2.46 -10.88
C ARG A 132 2.44 -3.38 -10.68
N LYS A 133 1.92 -3.97 -11.75
CA LYS A 133 0.82 -4.93 -11.69
C LYS A 133 1.28 -6.22 -11.03
N ILE A 134 2.44 -6.75 -11.43
CA ILE A 134 3.04 -7.96 -10.85
C ILE A 134 3.28 -7.75 -9.35
N LEU A 135 3.90 -6.62 -8.97
CA LEU A 135 4.07 -6.20 -7.58
C LEU A 135 2.77 -6.28 -6.76
N ARG A 136 1.66 -5.77 -7.32
CA ARG A 136 0.36 -5.78 -6.63
C ARG A 136 -0.22 -7.19 -6.54
N GLN A 137 -0.15 -7.96 -7.61
CA GLN A 137 -0.69 -9.33 -7.65
C GLN A 137 0.03 -10.25 -6.68
N ASP A 138 1.36 -10.16 -6.57
CA ASP A 138 2.14 -10.94 -5.62
C ASP A 138 1.74 -10.63 -4.16
N ILE A 139 1.54 -9.36 -3.84
CA ILE A 139 1.09 -8.92 -2.50
C ILE A 139 -0.33 -9.44 -2.19
N GLU A 140 -1.24 -9.36 -3.16
CA GLU A 140 -2.64 -9.77 -2.99
C GLU A 140 -2.77 -11.29 -2.77
N GLN A 141 -2.10 -12.11 -3.58
CA GLN A 141 -2.18 -13.57 -3.47
C GLN A 141 -1.60 -14.08 -2.14
N LEU A 142 -0.45 -13.54 -1.74
CA LEU A 142 0.20 -13.91 -0.48
C LEU A 142 -0.62 -13.46 0.74
N GLY A 143 -1.22 -12.27 0.69
CA GLY A 143 -2.07 -11.75 1.76
C GLY A 143 -3.37 -12.52 1.94
N GLN A 144 -4.02 -12.93 0.85
CA GLN A 144 -5.29 -13.67 0.88
C GLN A 144 -5.16 -15.04 1.58
N GLY A 145 -4.07 -15.78 1.35
CA GLY A 145 -3.84 -17.06 2.00
C GLY A 145 -3.71 -16.95 3.53
N LEU A 146 -2.93 -15.98 4.00
CA LEU A 146 -2.78 -15.68 5.43
C LEU A 146 -4.10 -15.24 6.10
N LEU A 147 -4.88 -14.44 5.40
CA LEU A 147 -6.19 -13.98 5.86
C LEU A 147 -7.19 -15.15 5.96
N LEU A 148 -7.29 -15.96 4.90
CA LEU A 148 -8.15 -17.14 4.85
C LEU A 148 -7.79 -18.16 5.93
N LEU A 149 -6.49 -18.44 6.09
CA LEU A 149 -6.00 -19.33 7.14
C LEU A 149 -6.48 -18.86 8.50
N ASN A 150 -6.23 -17.60 8.87
CA ASN A 150 -6.63 -17.07 10.17
C ASN A 150 -8.15 -17.07 10.38
N MET A 151 -8.91 -16.66 9.36
CA MET A 151 -10.37 -16.57 9.41
C MET A 151 -11.04 -17.95 9.54
N LEU A 152 -10.50 -18.99 8.88
CA LEU A 152 -11.08 -20.34 8.90
C LEU A 152 -10.54 -21.21 10.04
N LEU A 153 -9.33 -20.97 10.53
CA LEU A 153 -8.69 -21.78 11.57
C LEU A 153 -9.54 -21.82 12.85
N VAL A 154 -10.03 -20.67 13.32
CA VAL A 154 -10.80 -20.59 14.57
C VAL A 154 -12.15 -21.30 14.47
N PRO A 155 -13.03 -20.98 13.48
CA PRO A 155 -14.30 -21.72 13.30
C PRO A 155 -14.10 -23.22 13.12
N LEU A 156 -13.05 -23.65 12.43
CA LEU A 156 -12.76 -25.05 12.18
C LEU A 156 -12.37 -25.78 13.47
N ILE A 157 -11.52 -25.18 14.32
CA ILE A 157 -11.19 -25.73 15.64
C ILE A 157 -12.44 -25.87 16.51
N VAL A 158 -13.28 -24.83 16.57
CA VAL A 158 -14.53 -24.84 17.35
C VAL A 158 -15.48 -25.93 16.84
N GLY A 159 -15.62 -26.08 15.52
CA GLY A 159 -16.43 -27.12 14.90
C GLY A 159 -15.96 -28.53 15.28
N ILE A 160 -14.65 -28.79 15.22
CA ILE A 160 -14.07 -30.08 15.62
C ILE A 160 -14.38 -30.37 17.10
N ILE A 161 -14.13 -29.42 17.99
CA ILE A 161 -14.40 -29.59 19.43
C ILE A 161 -15.88 -29.89 19.66
N GLY A 162 -16.78 -29.16 18.98
CA GLY A 162 -18.23 -29.38 19.07
C GLY A 162 -18.64 -30.80 18.65
N VAL A 163 -18.12 -31.29 17.53
CA VAL A 163 -18.38 -32.66 17.04
C VAL A 163 -17.86 -33.70 18.03
N VAL A 164 -16.65 -33.52 18.55
CA VAL A 164 -16.04 -34.43 19.54
C VAL A 164 -16.90 -34.51 20.80
N VAL A 165 -17.30 -33.37 21.36
CA VAL A 165 -18.17 -33.30 22.55
C VAL A 165 -19.53 -33.95 22.28
N TYR A 166 -20.13 -33.71 21.13
CA TYR A 166 -21.40 -34.32 20.73
C TYR A 166 -21.31 -35.85 20.69
N ARG A 167 -20.25 -36.41 20.09
CA ARG A 167 -20.03 -37.87 20.04
C ARG A 167 -19.80 -38.46 21.43
N TYR A 168 -19.01 -37.81 22.28
CA TYR A 168 -18.80 -38.29 23.66
C TYR A 168 -20.08 -38.30 24.49
N ARG A 169 -20.93 -37.27 24.38
CA ARG A 169 -22.22 -37.20 25.11
C ARG A 169 -23.21 -38.25 24.62
N THR A 170 -23.31 -38.47 23.32
CA THR A 170 -24.22 -39.47 22.73
C THR A 170 -23.81 -40.91 23.06
N GLN A 171 -22.50 -41.21 23.13
CA GLN A 171 -22.02 -42.53 23.56
C GLN A 171 -22.29 -42.82 25.05
N LYS A 172 -22.12 -41.84 25.94
CA LYS A 172 -22.43 -42.02 27.37
C LYS A 172 -23.92 -42.29 27.63
N ARG A 173 -24.83 -41.59 26.93
CA ARG A 173 -26.29 -41.81 27.05
C ARG A 173 -26.74 -43.21 26.61
N ARG A 174 -26.06 -43.82 25.63
CA ARG A 174 -26.36 -45.19 25.20
C ARG A 174 -25.90 -46.27 26.19
N LYS A 175 -24.94 -45.97 27.07
CA LYS A 175 -24.45 -46.94 28.09
C LYS A 175 -25.33 -47.04 29.34
N THR A 176 -26.20 -46.05 29.59
CA THR A 176 -27.10 -46.02 30.77
C THR A 176 -28.50 -46.61 30.50
N ILE A 177 -28.82 -47.02 29.27
CA ILE A 177 -30.13 -47.57 28.87
C ILE A 177 -30.03 -49.09 28.58
N ARG A 178 -28.95 -49.76 29.02
CA ARG A 178 -28.77 -51.20 28.82
C ARG A 178 -28.55 -51.92 30.14
#